data_AF-A0A8T1FE14-F1
#
_entry.id   AF-A0A8T1FE14-F1
#
_cell.length_a   1.000
_cell.length_b   1.000
_cell.length_c   1.000
_cell.angle_alpha   90.00
_cell.angle_beta   90.00
_cell.angle_gamma   90.00
#
_symmetry.space_group_name_H-M   'P 1'
#
loop_
_entity.id
_entity.type
_entity.pdbx_description
1 polymer ?
#
loop_
_entity_poly.entity_id
_entity_poly.type
_entity_poly.pdbx_seq_one_letter_code
_entity_poly.pdbx_strand_id
1 'polypeptide(L)'
;MPNEFQFDGMDGFGHAGRPGGARGQPQARQPTTLYGPESPVKALSKKKFPGKDANNEWLVQFYEMDAPMAEFRGKYENVARDLNGKVRVGAVNCDKYAKLCRANGIDKFPTFAYIWEGQLTKFDGEVDEYQVYNFAIEKHIARLQRMRVSGEIEKLHAGNEAKLCNVGKHATAETSSLCAVFVLSGDKKKRKQEMKVAKEVAAKFRHSKSLSIAYVDWKTQQHPVRKLIETSVGHTQRQQQPGLLVIRTKRGKTRVGTHPLDADFTPDALSATMERAVGGDLSMSNVHGSVHFR
;
A
#
# COMPACT_ATOMS: atom_id res chain seq x y z
N MET A 1 53.27 17.55 -6.47
CA MET A 1 54.21 18.33 -7.29
C MET A 1 55.34 17.39 -7.70
N PRO A 2 55.94 17.51 -8.90
CA PRO A 2 55.70 18.42 -10.03
C PRO A 2 55.45 17.59 -11.34
N ASN A 3 55.24 18.05 -12.56
CA ASN A 3 55.30 19.34 -13.25
C ASN A 3 54.51 19.17 -14.57
N GLU A 4 53.59 20.08 -14.89
CA GLU A 4 53.76 21.24 -15.78
C GLU A 4 53.57 20.95 -17.28
N PHE A 5 52.53 21.60 -17.77
CA PHE A 5 52.18 22.05 -19.10
C PHE A 5 53.29 22.17 -20.16
N GLN A 6 52.92 21.85 -21.40
CA GLN A 6 53.44 22.52 -22.59
C GLN A 6 52.26 22.93 -23.50
N PHE A 7 52.07 24.24 -23.62
CA PHE A 7 51.35 24.90 -24.70
C PHE A 7 52.43 25.47 -25.63
N ASP A 8 52.42 25.09 -26.91
CA ASP A 8 53.28 25.69 -27.93
C ASP A 8 52.42 26.27 -29.07
N GLY A 9 52.51 27.59 -29.21
CA GLY A 9 52.90 28.28 -30.45
C GLY A 9 52.14 28.07 -31.77
N MET A 10 51.29 29.06 -32.08
CA MET A 10 51.19 29.88 -33.30
C MET A 10 51.71 29.43 -34.70
N ASP A 11 50.84 29.78 -35.68
CA ASP A 11 51.07 30.28 -37.06
C ASP A 11 51.55 29.36 -38.20
N GLY A 12 50.82 29.37 -39.33
CA GLY A 12 51.32 28.82 -40.60
C GLY A 12 50.29 28.64 -41.74
N PHE A 13 50.23 29.64 -42.62
CA PHE A 13 49.57 29.74 -43.93
C PHE A 13 49.40 28.47 -44.81
N GLY A 14 48.32 28.43 -45.60
CA GLY A 14 48.24 27.61 -46.81
C GLY A 14 46.86 27.52 -47.46
N HIS A 15 46.57 28.40 -48.41
CA HIS A 15 45.46 28.24 -49.35
C HIS A 15 45.72 27.06 -50.30
N ALA A 16 44.84 26.05 -50.29
CA ALA A 16 44.65 25.12 -51.40
C ALA A 16 43.16 24.76 -51.49
N GLY A 17 42.56 24.97 -52.67
CA GLY A 17 41.12 24.90 -52.87
C GLY A 17 40.54 23.51 -53.16
N ARG A 18 39.19 23.52 -53.18
CA ARG A 18 38.20 22.55 -53.69
C ARG A 18 37.74 21.44 -52.71
N PRO A 19 36.55 20.87 -52.92
CA PRO A 19 35.25 21.49 -53.16
C PRO A 19 34.22 21.07 -52.07
N GLY A 20 33.11 21.79 -52.01
CA GLY A 20 32.03 21.60 -51.03
C GLY A 20 31.55 20.15 -50.89
N GLY A 21 31.67 19.63 -49.67
CA GLY A 21 30.86 18.55 -49.15
C GLY A 21 30.23 19.03 -47.87
N ALA A 22 29.02 19.57 -47.95
CA ALA A 22 28.20 19.85 -46.77
C ALA A 22 27.94 18.51 -46.07
N ARG A 23 28.77 18.19 -45.07
CA ARG A 23 28.46 17.16 -44.09
C ARG A 23 27.28 17.69 -43.29
N GLY A 24 26.08 17.30 -43.72
CA GLY A 24 24.88 17.47 -42.90
C GLY A 24 25.18 16.90 -41.52
N GLN A 25 25.09 17.76 -40.50
CA GLN A 25 25.08 17.33 -39.12
C GLN A 25 24.02 16.22 -38.99
N PRO A 26 24.30 15.10 -38.31
CA PRO A 26 23.26 14.13 -38.01
C PRO A 26 22.16 14.87 -37.26
N GLN A 27 20.99 15.06 -37.88
CA GLN A 27 19.82 15.55 -37.17
C GLN A 27 19.63 14.62 -35.98
N ALA A 28 19.77 15.17 -34.77
CA ALA A 28 19.48 14.45 -33.55
C ALA A 28 18.08 13.85 -33.71
N ARG A 29 18.01 12.51 -33.75
CA ARG A 29 16.72 11.81 -33.88
C ARG A 29 15.86 12.29 -32.71
N GLN A 30 14.73 12.93 -33.04
CA GLN A 30 13.81 13.38 -32.00
C GLN A 30 13.41 12.19 -31.12
N PRO A 31 13.34 12.37 -29.79
CA PRO A 31 13.02 11.29 -28.88
C PRO A 31 11.65 10.71 -29.23
N THR A 32 11.57 9.38 -29.37
CA THR A 32 10.32 8.69 -29.74
C THR A 32 9.32 8.56 -28.59
N THR A 33 9.69 9.03 -27.40
CA THR A 33 8.92 8.97 -26.16
C THR A 33 9.38 10.09 -25.23
N LEU A 34 8.44 10.63 -24.44
CA LEU A 34 8.72 11.65 -23.44
C LEU A 34 9.51 11.07 -22.26
N TYR A 35 9.23 9.81 -21.92
CA TYR A 35 9.83 9.07 -20.82
C TYR A 35 10.73 7.94 -21.36
N GLY A 36 12.01 7.99 -20.99
CA GLY A 36 13.01 7.00 -21.36
C GLY A 36 13.00 5.75 -20.47
N PRO A 37 13.86 4.75 -20.75
CA PRO A 37 13.94 3.50 -19.99
C PRO A 37 14.25 3.67 -18.49
N GLU A 38 15.08 4.67 -18.16
CA GLU A 38 15.49 4.99 -16.78
C GLU A 38 14.44 5.82 -16.01
N SER A 39 13.37 6.25 -16.70
CA SER A 39 12.33 7.06 -16.05
C SER A 39 11.51 6.20 -15.09
N PRO A 40 11.13 6.72 -13.90
CA PRO A 40 10.17 6.04 -13.03
C PRO A 40 8.77 5.94 -13.66
N VAL A 41 8.49 6.72 -14.71
CA VAL A 41 7.25 6.69 -15.49
C VAL A 41 7.33 5.64 -16.58
N LYS A 42 6.45 4.62 -16.50
CA LYS A 42 6.45 3.52 -17.46
C LYS A 42 5.76 3.90 -18.75
N ALA A 43 6.47 3.79 -19.88
CA ALA A 43 5.86 3.91 -21.20
C ALA A 43 4.87 2.76 -21.45
N LEU A 44 3.60 3.10 -21.62
CA LEU A 44 2.49 2.18 -21.84
C LEU A 44 2.11 2.11 -23.32
N SER A 45 1.61 0.94 -23.70
CA SER A 45 1.08 0.64 -25.03
C SER A 45 -0.15 -0.24 -24.88
N LYS A 46 -0.86 -0.54 -25.97
CA LYS A 46 -2.04 -1.42 -25.93
C LYS A 46 -1.78 -2.75 -25.20
N LYS A 47 -0.58 -3.34 -25.33
CA LYS A 47 -0.22 -4.62 -24.68
C LYS A 47 0.11 -4.48 -23.19
N LYS A 48 0.57 -3.30 -22.75
CA LYS A 48 1.02 -3.04 -21.37
C LYS A 48 -0.01 -2.22 -20.57
N PHE A 49 -1.11 -1.82 -21.19
CA PHE A 49 -2.12 -0.97 -20.58
C PHE A 49 -2.85 -1.73 -19.45
N PRO A 50 -3.07 -1.12 -18.28
CA PRO A 50 -3.70 -1.80 -17.15
C PRO A 50 -5.16 -2.14 -17.43
N GLY A 51 -5.45 -3.44 -17.53
CA GLY A 51 -6.80 -3.99 -17.65
C GLY A 51 -7.35 -4.52 -16.33
N LYS A 52 -8.35 -5.42 -16.40
CA LYS A 52 -8.98 -6.04 -15.23
C LYS A 52 -8.02 -6.93 -14.43
N ASP A 53 -7.09 -7.59 -15.11
CA ASP A 53 -6.13 -8.51 -14.49
C ASP A 53 -4.89 -7.79 -13.93
N ALA A 54 -4.90 -6.45 -13.89
CA ALA A 54 -3.77 -5.69 -13.37
C ALA A 54 -3.76 -5.72 -11.83
N ASN A 55 -2.72 -6.31 -11.26
CA ASN A 55 -2.54 -6.42 -9.79
C ASN A 55 -2.18 -5.09 -9.08
N ASN A 56 -2.03 -3.99 -9.82
CA ASN A 56 -1.57 -2.71 -9.26
C ASN A 56 -2.50 -1.58 -9.69
N GLU A 57 -2.59 -0.57 -8.85
CA GLU A 57 -3.21 0.72 -9.15
C GLU A 57 -2.28 1.52 -10.06
N TRP A 58 -2.85 2.29 -10.99
CA TRP A 58 -2.07 3.09 -11.93
C TRP A 58 -2.54 4.54 -11.99
N LEU A 59 -1.59 5.46 -11.95
CA LEU A 59 -1.76 6.81 -12.46
C LEU A 59 -1.18 6.83 -13.88
N VAL A 60 -2.01 7.17 -14.87
CA VAL A 60 -1.63 7.18 -16.28
C VAL A 60 -1.82 8.58 -16.86
N GLN A 61 -0.76 9.11 -17.45
CA GLN A 61 -0.82 10.33 -18.27
C GLN A 61 -1.03 9.95 -19.72
N PHE A 62 -1.99 10.57 -20.38
CA PHE A 62 -2.18 10.54 -21.82
C PHE A 62 -1.71 11.87 -22.39
N TYR A 63 -0.78 11.83 -23.34
CA TYR A 63 -0.07 13.02 -23.80
C TYR A 63 0.22 12.99 -25.30
N GLU A 64 0.44 14.17 -25.88
CA GLU A 64 1.02 14.39 -27.20
C GLU A 64 2.41 15.01 -27.06
N MET A 65 3.26 14.86 -28.06
CA MET A 65 4.66 15.31 -28.00
C MET A 65 4.78 16.81 -28.34
N ASP A 66 4.45 17.67 -27.38
CA ASP A 66 4.54 19.12 -27.50
C ASP A 66 5.40 19.77 -26.39
N ALA A 67 5.58 21.10 -26.46
CA ALA A 67 6.42 21.85 -25.52
C ALA A 67 5.86 21.86 -24.08
N PRO A 68 4.56 22.13 -23.82
CA PRO A 68 4.00 22.05 -22.48
C PRO A 68 4.20 20.67 -21.82
N MET A 69 4.07 19.58 -22.58
CA MET A 69 4.30 18.24 -22.06
C MET A 69 5.78 17.99 -21.72
N ALA A 70 6.70 18.55 -22.50
CA ALA A 70 8.13 18.51 -22.19
C ALA A 70 8.45 19.21 -20.86
N GLU A 71 7.80 20.34 -20.58
CA GLU A 71 7.97 21.09 -19.34
C GLU A 71 7.39 20.35 -18.12
N PHE A 72 6.24 19.68 -18.27
CA PHE A 72 5.62 18.93 -17.18
C PHE A 72 6.31 17.59 -16.87
N ARG A 73 7.17 17.11 -17.77
CA ARG A 73 7.85 15.81 -17.64
C ARG A 73 8.52 15.61 -16.28
N GLY A 74 9.33 16.60 -15.84
CA GLY A 74 10.09 16.51 -14.58
C GLY A 74 9.18 16.42 -13.36
N LYS A 75 8.10 17.21 -13.36
CA LYS A 75 7.06 17.19 -12.33
C LYS A 75 6.41 15.80 -12.24
N TYR A 76 6.06 15.22 -13.39
CA TYR A 76 5.44 13.89 -13.40
C TYR A 76 6.40 12.77 -12.97
N GLU A 77 7.70 12.90 -13.23
CA GLU A 77 8.71 11.98 -12.68
C GLU A 77 8.83 12.09 -11.16
N ASN A 78 8.68 13.29 -10.57
CA ASN A 78 8.62 13.45 -9.12
C ASN A 78 7.37 12.77 -8.54
N VAL A 79 6.18 13.00 -9.13
CA VAL A 79 4.95 12.28 -8.76
C VAL A 79 5.15 10.77 -8.77
N ALA A 80 5.85 10.24 -9.77
CA ALA A 80 6.17 8.81 -9.85
C ALA A 80 7.08 8.31 -8.72
N ARG A 81 8.03 9.13 -8.26
CA ARG A 81 8.89 8.80 -7.12
C ARG A 81 8.10 8.83 -5.81
N ASP A 82 7.24 9.82 -5.61
CA ASP A 82 6.46 9.98 -4.37
C ASP A 82 5.36 8.92 -4.20
N LEU A 83 4.81 8.45 -5.32
CA LEU A 83 3.83 7.35 -5.36
C LEU A 83 4.48 5.95 -5.33
N ASN A 84 5.80 5.86 -5.33
CA ASN A 84 6.50 4.58 -5.37
C ASN A 84 6.05 3.64 -4.23
N GLY A 85 5.80 2.38 -4.57
CA GLY A 85 5.26 1.37 -3.66
C GLY A 85 3.76 1.47 -3.34
N LYS A 86 3.06 2.52 -3.81
CA LYS A 86 1.62 2.74 -3.59
C LYS A 86 0.82 2.64 -4.88
N VAL A 87 1.14 3.49 -5.86
CA VAL A 87 0.47 3.58 -7.16
C VAL A 87 1.54 3.59 -8.24
N ARG A 88 1.39 2.75 -9.27
CA ARG A 88 2.33 2.73 -10.39
C ARG A 88 2.06 3.91 -11.30
N VAL A 89 3.11 4.51 -11.84
CA VAL A 89 2.96 5.64 -12.75
C VAL A 89 3.34 5.24 -14.16
N GLY A 90 2.51 5.61 -15.12
CA GLY A 90 2.70 5.31 -16.53
C GLY A 90 2.28 6.47 -17.42
N ALA A 91 2.66 6.38 -18.70
CA ALA A 91 2.31 7.36 -19.71
C ALA A 91 2.00 6.70 -21.05
N VAL A 92 1.02 7.21 -21.77
CA VAL A 92 0.61 6.77 -23.11
C VAL A 92 0.81 7.95 -24.07
N ASN A 93 1.68 7.74 -25.06
CA ASN A 93 1.84 8.65 -26.19
C ASN A 93 0.63 8.50 -27.13
N CYS A 94 -0.20 9.52 -27.25
CA CYS A 94 -1.40 9.52 -28.08
C CYS A 94 -1.14 9.82 -29.56
N ASP A 95 -0.02 10.46 -29.92
CA ASP A 95 0.43 10.54 -31.32
C ASP A 95 0.67 9.12 -31.88
N LYS A 96 1.28 8.26 -31.06
CA LYS A 96 1.60 6.87 -31.43
C LYS A 96 0.43 5.91 -31.23
N TYR A 97 -0.39 6.12 -30.21
CA TYR A 97 -1.46 5.20 -29.80
C TYR A 97 -2.85 5.84 -29.84
N ALA A 98 -3.15 6.66 -30.85
CA ALA A 98 -4.42 7.39 -30.99
C ALA A 98 -5.69 6.53 -30.84
N LYS A 99 -5.67 5.27 -31.31
CA LYS A 99 -6.81 4.34 -31.13
C LYS A 99 -7.04 3.96 -29.66
N LEU A 100 -5.96 3.80 -28.88
CA LEU A 100 -6.06 3.50 -27.45
C LEU A 100 -6.60 4.71 -26.69
N CYS A 101 -6.11 5.91 -26.99
CA CYS A 101 -6.56 7.14 -26.33
C CYS A 101 -8.05 7.40 -26.62
N ARG A 102 -8.48 7.33 -27.89
CA ARG A 102 -9.89 7.48 -28.28
C ARG A 102 -10.79 6.41 -27.65
N ALA A 103 -10.36 5.15 -27.58
CA ALA A 103 -11.13 4.08 -26.95
C ALA A 103 -11.34 4.29 -25.44
N ASN A 104 -10.45 5.03 -24.78
CA ASN A 104 -10.58 5.44 -23.38
C ASN A 104 -11.22 6.83 -23.22
N GLY A 105 -11.79 7.37 -24.31
CA GLY A 105 -12.45 8.68 -24.34
C GLY A 105 -11.51 9.84 -24.07
N ILE A 106 -10.22 9.73 -24.39
CA ILE A 106 -9.26 10.82 -24.23
C ILE A 106 -9.27 11.71 -25.47
N ASP A 107 -9.64 12.97 -25.27
CA ASP A 107 -9.84 13.99 -26.31
C ASP A 107 -9.12 15.31 -26.03
N LYS A 108 -8.48 15.44 -24.85
CA LYS A 108 -7.69 16.61 -24.43
C LYS A 108 -6.38 16.16 -23.82
N PHE A 109 -5.34 16.99 -23.97
CA PHE A 109 -4.00 16.68 -23.49
C PHE A 109 -3.41 17.82 -22.65
N PRO A 110 -2.63 17.52 -21.60
CA PRO A 110 -2.50 16.18 -21.03
C PRO A 110 -3.79 15.77 -20.29
N THR A 111 -4.13 14.48 -20.30
CA THR A 111 -5.16 13.92 -19.41
C THR A 111 -4.51 12.95 -18.45
N PHE A 112 -4.78 13.08 -17.15
CA PHE A 112 -4.37 12.09 -16.15
C PHE A 112 -5.56 11.22 -15.79
N ALA A 113 -5.32 9.94 -15.53
CA ALA A 113 -6.36 9.03 -15.08
C ALA A 113 -5.82 8.03 -14.06
N TYR A 114 -6.65 7.75 -13.07
CA TYR A 114 -6.45 6.68 -12.12
C TYR A 114 -7.13 5.41 -12.65
N ILE A 115 -6.39 4.30 -12.71
CA ILE A 115 -6.87 3.02 -13.24
C ILE A 115 -6.72 1.92 -12.19
N TRP A 116 -7.81 1.24 -11.88
CA TRP A 116 -7.86 0.06 -11.00
C TRP A 116 -8.90 -0.93 -11.51
N GLU A 117 -8.55 -2.22 -11.59
CA GLU A 117 -9.44 -3.30 -12.10
C GLU A 117 -10.07 -2.97 -13.47
N GLY A 118 -9.32 -2.28 -14.32
CA GLY A 118 -9.78 -1.81 -15.64
C GLY A 118 -10.78 -0.65 -15.61
N GLN A 119 -11.15 -0.13 -14.44
CA GLN A 119 -11.93 1.09 -14.31
C GLN A 119 -11.01 2.30 -14.42
N LEU A 120 -11.30 3.19 -15.37
CA LEU A 120 -10.57 4.44 -15.58
C LEU A 120 -11.37 5.60 -15.01
N THR A 121 -10.77 6.34 -14.07
CA THR A 121 -11.31 7.60 -13.54
C THR A 121 -10.41 8.74 -14.00
N LYS A 122 -10.94 9.71 -14.74
CA LYS A 122 -10.16 10.87 -15.21
C LYS A 122 -9.96 11.88 -14.08
N PHE A 123 -8.83 12.56 -14.11
CA PHE A 123 -8.56 13.75 -13.33
C PHE A 123 -9.23 14.96 -14.00
N ASP A 124 -9.91 15.78 -13.21
CA ASP A 124 -10.70 16.94 -13.65
C ASP A 124 -10.24 18.26 -13.00
N GLY A 125 -9.16 18.23 -12.21
CA GLY A 125 -8.56 19.41 -11.60
C GLY A 125 -7.56 20.13 -12.50
N GLU A 126 -6.95 21.18 -11.94
CA GLU A 126 -5.88 21.92 -12.60
C GLU A 126 -4.62 21.04 -12.77
N VAL A 127 -3.96 21.14 -13.92
CA VAL A 127 -2.75 20.38 -14.23
C VAL A 127 -1.56 20.98 -13.47
N ASP A 128 -1.41 20.54 -12.23
CA ASP A 128 -0.30 20.85 -11.33
C ASP A 128 0.25 19.57 -10.68
N GLU A 129 1.54 19.60 -10.31
CA GLU A 129 2.24 18.47 -9.67
C GLU A 129 1.51 17.97 -8.43
N TYR A 130 1.15 18.90 -7.54
CA TYR A 130 0.52 18.59 -6.26
C TYR A 130 -0.90 18.04 -6.46
N GLN A 131 -1.67 18.63 -7.38
CA GLN A 131 -3.04 18.19 -7.66
C GLN A 131 -3.08 16.80 -8.28
N VAL A 132 -2.19 16.52 -9.25
CA VAL A 132 -2.09 15.20 -9.89
C VAL A 132 -1.63 14.12 -8.91
N TYR A 133 -0.67 14.43 -8.03
CA TYR A 133 -0.27 13.54 -6.93
C TYR A 133 -1.43 13.25 -5.98
N ASN A 134 -2.12 14.29 -5.51
CA ASN A 134 -3.22 14.17 -4.57
C ASN A 134 -4.37 13.34 -5.13
N PHE A 135 -4.71 13.54 -6.40
CA PHE A 135 -5.71 12.73 -7.08
C PHE A 135 -5.39 11.22 -6.99
N ALA A 136 -4.15 10.82 -7.26
CA ALA A 136 -3.76 9.41 -7.20
C ALA A 136 -3.74 8.86 -5.76
N ILE A 137 -3.17 9.62 -4.81
CA ILE A 137 -3.03 9.15 -3.43
C ILE A 137 -4.39 9.09 -2.71
N GLU A 138 -5.31 10.01 -2.99
CA GLU A 138 -6.66 9.98 -2.43
C GLU A 138 -7.46 8.76 -2.93
N LYS A 139 -7.38 8.44 -4.23
CA LYS A 139 -7.99 7.23 -4.79
C LYS A 139 -7.43 5.96 -4.15
N HIS A 140 -6.11 5.92 -3.96
CA HIS A 140 -5.44 4.81 -3.27
C HIS A 140 -5.91 4.65 -1.82
N ILE A 141 -5.95 5.74 -1.06
CA ILE A 141 -6.44 5.74 0.32
C ILE A 141 -7.91 5.31 0.38
N ALA A 142 -8.76 5.80 -0.52
CA ALA A 142 -10.16 5.42 -0.59
C ALA A 142 -10.33 3.92 -0.92
N ARG A 143 -9.48 3.33 -1.77
CA ARG A 143 -9.47 1.88 -2.01
C ARG A 143 -9.12 1.12 -0.73
N LEU A 144 -8.03 1.49 -0.05
CA LEU A 144 -7.62 0.83 1.19
C LEU A 144 -8.69 0.93 2.29
N GLN A 145 -9.37 2.07 2.39
CA GLN A 145 -10.51 2.24 3.31
C GLN A 145 -11.66 1.31 2.95
N ARG A 146 -12.04 1.20 1.66
CA ARG A 146 -13.08 0.28 1.21
C ARG A 146 -12.74 -1.17 1.54
N MET A 147 -11.51 -1.61 1.27
CA MET A 147 -11.04 -2.96 1.63
C MET A 147 -11.11 -3.22 3.14
N ARG A 148 -10.76 -2.21 3.95
CA ARG A 148 -10.83 -2.31 5.40
C ARG A 148 -12.26 -2.45 5.87
N VAL A 149 -13.18 -1.63 5.37
CA VAL A 149 -14.60 -1.65 5.76
C VAL A 149 -15.30 -2.93 5.29
N SER A 150 -14.97 -3.42 4.08
CA SER A 150 -15.53 -4.66 3.52
C SER A 150 -15.05 -5.93 4.25
N GLY A 151 -13.99 -5.82 5.05
CA GLY A 151 -13.38 -6.96 5.74
C GLY A 151 -12.46 -7.81 4.85
N GLU A 152 -12.03 -7.27 3.69
CA GLU A 152 -11.11 -7.95 2.79
C GLU A 152 -9.69 -8.04 3.36
N ILE A 153 -9.27 -7.04 4.15
CA ILE A 153 -7.95 -7.04 4.79
C ILE A 153 -7.79 -8.27 5.68
N GLU A 154 -8.78 -8.59 6.51
CA GLU A 154 -8.76 -9.76 7.39
C GLU A 154 -8.72 -11.07 6.59
N LYS A 155 -9.37 -11.13 5.43
CA LYS A 155 -9.32 -12.30 4.53
C LYS A 155 -7.92 -12.48 3.92
N LEU A 156 -7.28 -11.39 3.50
CA LEU A 156 -5.93 -11.41 2.94
C LEU A 156 -4.88 -11.84 3.97
N HIS A 157 -5.12 -11.52 5.24
CA HIS A 157 -4.24 -11.88 6.35
C HIS A 157 -4.62 -13.19 7.06
N ALA A 158 -5.61 -13.94 6.57
CA ALA A 158 -5.96 -15.23 7.15
C ALA A 158 -4.74 -16.18 7.13
N GLY A 159 -4.37 -16.72 8.29
CA GLY A 159 -3.16 -17.53 8.47
C GLY A 159 -1.85 -16.74 8.56
N ASN A 160 -1.92 -15.42 8.79
CA ASN A 160 -0.78 -14.55 9.08
C ASN A 160 -1.08 -13.65 10.29
N GLU A 161 -1.83 -14.15 11.27
CA GLU A 161 -2.32 -13.37 12.41
C GLU A 161 -1.18 -12.79 13.24
N ALA A 162 -0.07 -13.52 13.38
CA ALA A 162 1.14 -13.02 14.05
C ALA A 162 1.72 -11.76 13.40
N LYS A 163 1.74 -11.70 12.06
CA LYS A 163 2.21 -10.52 11.32
C LYS A 163 1.22 -9.37 11.44
N LEU A 164 -0.08 -9.66 11.34
CA LEU A 164 -1.15 -8.67 11.45
C LEU A 164 -1.17 -7.99 12.84
N CYS A 165 -0.92 -8.75 13.90
CA CYS A 165 -0.85 -8.24 15.26
C CYS A 165 0.53 -7.70 15.67
N ASN A 166 1.54 -7.75 14.79
CA ASN A 166 2.93 -7.36 15.08
C ASN A 166 3.48 -8.07 16.33
N VAL A 167 3.45 -9.41 16.32
CA VAL A 167 3.91 -10.24 17.45
C VAL A 167 4.93 -11.29 17.03
N GLY A 168 5.69 -11.76 18.02
CA GLY A 168 6.68 -12.82 17.87
C GLY A 168 7.80 -12.47 16.92
N LYS A 169 8.16 -13.39 16.01
CA LYS A 169 9.22 -13.18 15.02
C LYS A 169 8.91 -12.07 14.00
N HIS A 170 7.64 -11.65 13.92
CA HIS A 170 7.19 -10.58 13.03
C HIS A 170 7.07 -9.23 13.74
N ALA A 171 7.38 -9.16 15.04
CA ALA A 171 7.35 -7.92 15.80
C ALA A 171 8.48 -6.98 15.37
N THR A 172 8.12 -5.75 15.00
CA THR A 172 9.06 -4.66 14.74
C THR A 172 8.99 -3.64 15.89
N ALA A 173 10.13 -3.24 16.42
CA ALA A 173 10.20 -2.35 17.60
C ALA A 173 9.65 -0.94 17.33
N GLU A 174 9.71 -0.51 16.07
CA GLU A 174 9.31 0.83 15.63
C GLU A 174 7.79 0.97 15.49
N THR A 175 7.07 -0.12 15.24
CA THR A 175 5.62 -0.07 15.01
C THR A 175 4.85 -0.40 16.28
N SER A 176 3.90 0.47 16.63
CA SER A 176 2.89 0.14 17.63
C SER A 176 1.68 -0.51 16.98
N SER A 177 1.17 -1.59 17.55
CA SER A 177 -0.05 -2.26 17.10
C SER A 177 -1.05 -2.38 18.24
N LEU A 178 -2.34 -2.34 17.88
CA LEU A 178 -3.44 -2.80 18.72
C LEU A 178 -4.20 -3.83 17.89
N CYS A 179 -4.33 -5.05 18.39
CA CYS A 179 -4.92 -6.18 17.68
C CYS A 179 -6.01 -6.82 18.52
N ALA A 180 -7.24 -6.86 18.01
CA ALA A 180 -8.33 -7.64 18.56
C ALA A 180 -8.30 -9.05 17.93
N VAL A 181 -8.11 -10.07 18.75
CA VAL A 181 -8.01 -11.47 18.34
C VAL A 181 -9.24 -12.21 18.86
N PHE A 182 -10.18 -12.50 17.96
CA PHE A 182 -11.33 -13.34 18.27
C PHE A 182 -10.89 -14.80 18.31
N VAL A 183 -11.11 -15.45 19.45
CA VAL A 183 -10.75 -16.86 19.65
C VAL A 183 -12.02 -17.68 19.50
N LEU A 184 -12.07 -18.51 18.46
CA LEU A 184 -13.26 -19.26 18.07
C LEU A 184 -13.15 -20.72 18.53
N SER A 185 -14.29 -21.32 18.85
CA SER A 185 -14.38 -22.70 19.30
C SER A 185 -13.93 -23.70 18.23
N GLY A 186 -13.44 -24.85 18.68
CA GLY A 186 -13.13 -25.99 17.81
C GLY A 186 -14.38 -26.72 17.29
N ASP A 187 -15.54 -26.52 17.92
CA ASP A 187 -16.81 -27.11 17.48
C ASP A 187 -17.36 -26.38 16.25
N LYS A 188 -17.72 -27.12 15.19
CA LYS A 188 -18.14 -26.53 13.91
C LYS A 188 -19.42 -25.69 14.03
N LYS A 189 -20.40 -26.13 14.83
CA LYS A 189 -21.70 -25.45 14.95
C LYS A 189 -21.55 -24.17 15.77
N LYS A 190 -20.89 -24.26 16.92
CA LYS A 190 -20.59 -23.11 17.79
C LYS A 190 -19.71 -22.09 17.06
N ARG A 191 -18.65 -22.54 16.40
CA ARG A 191 -17.76 -21.67 15.61
C ARG A 191 -18.49 -20.87 14.54
N LYS A 192 -19.46 -21.47 13.84
CA LYS A 192 -20.23 -20.75 12.81
C LYS A 192 -21.03 -19.60 13.43
N GLN A 193 -21.59 -19.82 14.62
CA GLN A 193 -22.35 -18.81 15.36
C GLN A 193 -21.42 -17.73 15.94
N GLU A 194 -20.33 -18.11 16.58
CA GLU A 194 -19.31 -17.19 17.12
C GLU A 194 -18.69 -16.34 16.01
N MET A 195 -18.36 -16.93 14.85
CA MET A 195 -17.86 -16.20 13.70
C MET A 195 -18.87 -15.17 13.17
N LYS A 196 -20.17 -15.46 13.22
CA LYS A 196 -21.21 -14.51 12.83
C LYS A 196 -21.19 -13.30 13.76
N VAL A 197 -21.19 -13.54 15.08
CA VAL A 197 -21.11 -12.48 16.11
C VAL A 197 -19.80 -11.69 15.99
N ALA A 198 -18.66 -12.36 15.87
CA ALA A 198 -17.36 -11.72 15.74
C ALA A 198 -17.29 -10.80 14.52
N LYS A 199 -17.84 -11.22 13.37
CA LYS A 199 -17.89 -10.38 12.16
C LYS A 199 -18.80 -9.17 12.30
N GLU A 200 -19.92 -9.32 13.01
CA GLU A 200 -20.85 -8.22 13.32
C GLU A 200 -20.16 -7.17 14.19
N VAL A 201 -19.49 -7.60 15.27
CA VAL A 201 -18.73 -6.71 16.14
C VAL A 201 -17.57 -6.07 15.38
N ALA A 202 -16.77 -6.86 14.65
CA ALA A 202 -15.64 -6.36 13.87
C ALA A 202 -16.04 -5.27 12.87
N ALA A 203 -17.21 -5.40 12.23
CA ALA A 203 -17.72 -4.41 11.29
C ALA A 203 -17.84 -3.01 11.93
N LYS A 204 -18.21 -2.93 13.21
CA LYS A 204 -18.31 -1.67 13.95
C LYS A 204 -16.96 -0.98 14.10
N PHE A 205 -15.85 -1.71 14.14
CA PHE A 205 -14.51 -1.16 14.42
C PHE A 205 -13.56 -1.10 13.22
N ARG A 206 -13.94 -1.61 12.04
CA ARG A 206 -13.08 -1.57 10.83
C ARG A 206 -12.65 -0.17 10.42
N HIS A 207 -13.42 0.86 10.75
CA HIS A 207 -13.05 2.25 10.47
C HIS A 207 -11.85 2.74 11.31
N SER A 208 -11.55 2.09 12.43
CA SER A 208 -10.46 2.46 13.33
C SER A 208 -9.10 2.07 12.75
N LYS A 209 -8.33 3.05 12.27
CA LYS A 209 -7.04 2.80 11.59
C LYS A 209 -6.00 2.10 12.46
N SER A 210 -6.04 2.34 13.77
CA SER A 210 -5.09 1.82 14.77
C SER A 210 -5.39 0.39 15.24
N LEU A 211 -6.57 -0.16 14.89
CA LEU A 211 -7.00 -1.49 15.33
C LEU A 211 -6.96 -2.50 14.18
N SER A 212 -6.18 -3.56 14.36
CA SER A 212 -6.21 -4.76 13.52
C SER A 212 -7.17 -5.79 14.12
N ILE A 213 -7.82 -6.60 13.28
CA ILE A 213 -8.75 -7.64 13.71
C ILE A 213 -8.29 -8.98 13.14
N ALA A 214 -8.15 -9.98 14.00
CA ALA A 214 -7.74 -11.33 13.65
C ALA A 214 -8.74 -12.35 14.20
N TYR A 215 -8.81 -13.51 13.56
CA TYR A 215 -9.64 -14.65 13.97
C TYR A 215 -8.74 -15.87 14.10
N VAL A 216 -8.71 -16.48 15.28
CA VAL A 216 -7.91 -17.68 15.54
C VAL A 216 -8.78 -18.80 16.06
N ASP A 217 -8.41 -20.02 15.69
CA ASP A 217 -9.10 -21.21 16.16
C ASP A 217 -8.47 -21.73 17.44
N TRP A 218 -9.30 -21.91 18.47
CA TRP A 218 -8.88 -22.52 19.72
C TRP A 218 -8.18 -23.86 19.48
N LYS A 219 -8.74 -24.72 18.63
CA LYS A 219 -8.19 -26.06 18.35
C LYS A 219 -6.75 -26.02 17.82
N THR A 220 -6.37 -24.99 17.05
CA THR A 220 -5.04 -24.90 16.42
C THR A 220 -4.08 -24.01 17.21
N GLN A 221 -4.60 -23.01 17.93
CA GLN A 221 -3.82 -22.01 18.66
C GLN A 221 -3.94 -22.14 20.19
N GLN A 222 -4.42 -23.27 20.71
CA GLN A 222 -4.68 -23.47 22.14
C GLN A 222 -3.48 -23.12 23.03
N HIS A 223 -2.29 -23.59 22.68
CA HIS A 223 -1.10 -23.39 23.50
C HIS A 223 -0.70 -21.91 23.63
N PRO A 224 -0.50 -21.15 22.53
CA PRO A 224 -0.15 -19.73 22.65
C PRO A 224 -1.28 -18.91 23.29
N VAL A 225 -2.55 -19.20 22.97
CA VAL A 225 -3.70 -18.50 23.56
C VAL A 225 -3.76 -18.74 25.08
N ARG A 226 -3.60 -19.98 25.55
CA ARG A 226 -3.59 -20.29 27.00
C ARG A 226 -2.52 -19.53 27.76
N LYS A 227 -1.30 -19.47 27.23
CA LYS A 227 -0.20 -18.73 27.87
C LYS A 227 -0.54 -17.25 28.05
N LEU A 228 -1.21 -16.65 27.06
CA LEU A 228 -1.65 -15.25 27.13
C LEU A 228 -2.77 -15.03 28.17
N ILE A 229 -3.71 -15.96 28.27
CA ILE A 229 -4.75 -15.94 29.30
C ILE A 229 -4.12 -16.04 30.69
N GLU A 230 -3.25 -17.03 30.90
CA GLU A 230 -2.57 -17.22 32.20
C GLU A 230 -1.81 -15.97 32.64
N THR A 231 -1.21 -15.26 31.69
CA THR A 231 -0.52 -13.99 31.93
C THR A 231 -1.46 -12.85 32.34
N SER A 232 -2.71 -12.85 31.84
CA SER A 232 -3.66 -11.75 32.06
C SER A 232 -4.56 -11.95 33.27
N VAL A 233 -5.11 -13.15 33.45
CA VAL A 233 -6.12 -13.45 34.48
C VAL A 233 -5.64 -14.44 35.55
N GLY A 234 -4.40 -14.94 35.44
CA GLY A 234 -3.83 -15.89 36.38
C GLY A 234 -4.18 -17.36 36.09
N HIS A 235 -3.60 -18.27 36.88
CA HIS A 235 -3.62 -19.72 36.60
C HIS A 235 -4.93 -20.45 36.93
N THR A 236 -5.89 -19.79 37.57
CA THR A 236 -7.14 -20.41 38.06
C THR A 236 -8.23 -20.51 37.00
N GLN A 237 -8.16 -19.76 35.89
CA GLN A 237 -9.21 -19.72 34.86
C GLN A 237 -8.86 -20.50 33.57
N ARG A 238 -7.95 -21.49 33.63
CA ARG A 238 -7.45 -22.25 32.47
C ARG A 238 -8.50 -23.01 31.64
N GLN A 239 -9.69 -23.25 32.20
CA GLN A 239 -10.74 -24.04 31.56
C GLN A 239 -11.71 -23.20 30.70
N GLN A 240 -11.84 -21.90 30.94
CA GLN A 240 -12.72 -21.04 30.14
C GLN A 240 -12.01 -20.64 28.83
N GLN A 241 -12.68 -20.87 27.70
CA GLN A 241 -12.20 -20.42 26.40
C GLN A 241 -12.51 -18.93 26.27
N PRO A 242 -11.52 -18.05 26.05
CA PRO A 242 -11.79 -16.64 25.88
C PRO A 242 -12.53 -16.44 24.57
N GLY A 243 -13.45 -15.48 24.54
CA GLY A 243 -14.06 -15.06 23.28
C GLY A 243 -13.20 -14.08 22.48
N LEU A 244 -12.46 -13.24 23.19
CA LEU A 244 -11.72 -12.14 22.59
C LEU A 244 -10.50 -11.79 23.45
N LEU A 245 -9.35 -11.67 22.79
CA LEU A 245 -8.11 -11.15 23.34
C LEU A 245 -7.79 -9.82 22.67
N VAL A 246 -7.16 -8.91 23.41
CA VAL A 246 -6.65 -7.65 22.88
C VAL A 246 -5.17 -7.61 23.14
N ILE A 247 -4.38 -7.51 22.08
CA ILE A 247 -2.93 -7.50 22.14
C ILE A 247 -2.43 -6.13 21.71
N ARG A 248 -1.60 -5.53 22.55
CA ARG A 248 -0.97 -4.24 22.27
C ARG A 248 0.54 -4.40 22.27
N THR A 249 1.16 -4.16 21.13
CA THR A 249 2.62 -4.12 21.01
C THR A 249 3.07 -2.66 20.90
N LYS A 250 4.03 -2.25 21.72
CA LYS A 250 4.64 -0.91 21.63
C LYS A 250 6.10 -0.99 22.04
N ARG A 251 7.03 -0.55 21.18
CA ARG A 251 8.47 -0.56 21.45
C ARG A 251 8.98 -1.96 21.85
N GLY A 252 8.52 -2.98 21.13
CA GLY A 252 8.85 -4.39 21.41
C GLY A 252 8.22 -4.99 22.67
N LYS A 253 7.53 -4.20 23.51
CA LYS A 253 6.80 -4.70 24.68
C LYS A 253 5.38 -5.10 24.27
N THR A 254 4.99 -6.32 24.65
CA THR A 254 3.65 -6.86 24.38
C THR A 254 2.82 -6.85 25.66
N ARG A 255 1.59 -6.35 25.56
CA ARG A 255 0.59 -6.42 26.62
C ARG A 255 -0.65 -7.12 26.10
N VAL A 256 -1.33 -7.86 26.96
CA VAL A 256 -2.57 -8.57 26.62
C VAL A 256 -3.66 -8.23 27.62
N GLY A 257 -4.81 -7.83 27.10
CA GLY A 257 -6.07 -7.74 27.82
C GLY A 257 -7.03 -8.82 27.33
N THR A 258 -7.98 -9.19 28.17
CA THR A 258 -8.95 -10.24 27.86
C THR A 258 -10.37 -9.71 27.99
N HIS A 259 -11.25 -10.20 27.13
CA HIS A 259 -12.68 -10.15 27.41
C HIS A 259 -12.95 -10.91 28.72
N PRO A 260 -13.83 -10.41 29.61
CA PRO A 260 -14.16 -11.12 30.85
C PRO A 260 -14.56 -12.57 30.55
N LEU A 261 -13.95 -13.53 31.24
CA LEU A 261 -14.13 -14.95 30.92
C LEU A 261 -15.47 -15.52 31.40
N ASP A 262 -16.13 -14.79 32.31
CA ASP A 262 -17.47 -15.01 32.82
C ASP A 262 -18.56 -14.33 31.98
N ALA A 263 -18.18 -13.43 31.06
CA ALA A 263 -19.13 -12.76 30.18
C ALA A 263 -19.47 -13.60 28.94
N ASP A 264 -20.71 -13.46 28.48
CA ASP A 264 -21.20 -14.16 27.30
C ASP A 264 -20.57 -13.63 26.00
N PHE A 265 -20.37 -14.54 25.03
CA PHE A 265 -19.95 -14.21 23.67
C PHE A 265 -21.10 -13.55 22.88
N THR A 266 -21.45 -12.32 23.26
CA THR A 266 -22.53 -11.53 22.66
C THR A 266 -21.97 -10.29 21.97
N PRO A 267 -22.69 -9.74 20.96
CA PRO A 267 -22.26 -8.51 20.29
C PRO A 267 -21.97 -7.36 21.26
N ASP A 268 -22.83 -7.16 22.26
CA ASP A 268 -22.72 -6.02 23.19
C ASP A 268 -21.53 -6.16 24.14
N ALA A 269 -21.33 -7.33 24.74
CA ALA A 269 -20.23 -7.56 25.66
C ALA A 269 -18.85 -7.48 24.97
N LEU A 270 -18.77 -8.00 23.73
CA LEU A 270 -17.57 -7.91 22.90
C LEU A 270 -17.33 -6.47 22.43
N SER A 271 -18.37 -5.76 21.99
CA SER A 271 -18.31 -4.33 21.62
C SER A 271 -17.77 -3.49 22.78
N ALA A 272 -18.31 -3.64 23.99
CA ALA A 272 -17.85 -2.90 25.17
C ALA A 272 -16.36 -3.19 25.50
N THR A 273 -15.88 -4.40 25.22
CA THR A 273 -14.46 -4.73 25.40
C THR A 273 -13.58 -4.07 24.33
N MET A 274 -14.04 -4.05 23.08
CA MET A 274 -13.33 -3.37 22.00
C MET A 274 -13.32 -1.85 22.16
N GLU A 275 -14.41 -1.26 22.65
CA GLU A 275 -14.48 0.18 22.98
C GLU A 275 -13.46 0.55 24.06
N ARG A 276 -13.42 -0.20 25.17
CA ARG A 276 -12.40 -0.01 26.21
C ARG A 276 -10.98 -0.20 25.66
N ALA A 277 -10.77 -1.15 24.75
CA ALA A 277 -9.47 -1.37 24.13
C ALA A 277 -9.01 -0.18 23.28
N VAL A 278 -9.90 0.36 22.45
CA VAL A 278 -9.64 1.51 21.58
C VAL A 278 -9.50 2.80 22.39
N GLY A 279 -10.33 2.99 23.42
CA GLY A 279 -10.28 4.12 24.35
C GLY A 279 -9.07 4.08 25.29
N GLY A 280 -8.48 2.90 25.51
CA GLY A 280 -7.31 2.72 26.37
C GLY A 280 -7.62 2.35 27.82
N ASP A 281 -8.89 2.14 28.15
CA ASP A 281 -9.39 1.79 29.49
C ASP A 281 -9.37 0.28 29.77
N LEU A 282 -9.07 -0.55 28.76
CA LEU A 282 -8.95 -1.98 28.96
C LEU A 282 -7.70 -2.31 29.79
N SER A 283 -7.89 -2.97 30.93
CA SER A 283 -6.77 -3.50 31.72
C SER A 283 -5.96 -4.51 30.92
N MET A 284 -4.63 -4.37 30.93
CA MET A 284 -3.72 -5.25 30.20
C MET A 284 -2.52 -5.66 31.06
N SER A 285 -2.11 -6.91 30.95
CA SER A 285 -0.94 -7.47 31.63
C SER A 285 0.26 -7.56 30.68
N ASN A 286 1.46 -7.35 31.22
CA ASN A 286 2.70 -7.48 30.45
C ASN A 286 2.97 -8.95 30.12
N VAL A 287 3.23 -9.23 28.84
CA VAL A 287 3.59 -10.57 28.39
C VAL A 287 5.10 -10.74 28.41
N HIS A 288 5.57 -11.72 29.17
CA HIS A 288 6.97 -12.10 29.23
C HIS A 288 7.26 -13.20 28.19
N GLY A 289 8.20 -12.91 27.28
CA GLY A 289 8.57 -13.78 26.17
C GLY A 289 7.77 -13.55 24.89
N SER A 290 8.13 -14.28 23.85
CA SER A 290 7.54 -14.11 22.50
C SER A 290 6.15 -14.75 22.39
N VAL A 291 5.22 -14.01 21.78
CA VAL A 291 3.87 -14.47 21.44
C VAL A 291 3.88 -15.08 20.04
N HIS A 292 3.46 -16.33 19.93
CA HIS A 292 3.52 -17.07 18.68
C HIS A 292 2.10 -17.44 18.25
N PHE A 293 1.52 -16.67 17.33
CA PHE A 293 0.37 -17.15 16.55
C PHE A 293 0.86 -17.76 15.24
N ARG A 294 0.01 -18.57 14.62
CA ARG A 294 0.16 -18.81 13.19
C ARG A 294 -0.18 -17.56 12.38
#